data_AF-A0AAE2ZG59-F1
#
_entry.id   AF-A0AAE2ZG59-F1
#
_cell.length_a   1.000
_cell.length_b   1.000
_cell.length_c   1.000
_cell.angle_alpha   90.00
_cell.angle_beta   90.00
_cell.angle_gamma   90.00
#
_symmetry.space_group_name_H-M   'P 1'
#
loop_
_entity.id
_entity.type
_entity.pdbx_description
1 polymer ?
#
loop_
_entity_poly.entity_id
_entity_poly.type
_entity_poly.pdbx_seq_one_letter_code
_entity_poly.pdbx_strand_id
1 'polypeptide(L)'
;TRETPWGIYVYTHATMRELRQHLRKYLMVMIPGQEKPVFWRFYDPRNVWDVLGTFDNWRLHVFLGPITKLKTLLWGEETASRFERERRGFPDNAKLGGKLMRFTDAEMKLLSQQKIALLTAKMALFFVRATEKYQTQKEHETIESLILQTICNPKIRSLKYFTSDLCHEKTWAFYFEYAKRIVDICYEHDINHEKSISLFCYLLVYYEIYDVDSLPSEWRVILSITDAMDFYKIEKLSMMLINTIPDFYRQYSA
;
A
#
# COMPACT_ATOMS: atom_id res chain seq x y z
N THR A 1 21.68 13.55 -9.91
CA THR A 1 20.82 14.41 -9.05
C THR A 1 19.39 13.95 -9.25
N ARG A 2 18.57 13.76 -8.20
CA ARG A 2 17.15 13.41 -8.40
C ARG A 2 16.48 14.54 -9.17
N GLU A 3 15.96 14.26 -10.36
CA GLU A 3 15.33 15.25 -11.25
C GLU A 3 14.04 15.84 -10.67
N THR A 4 13.45 15.20 -9.65
CA THR A 4 12.26 15.69 -8.95
C THR A 4 12.52 15.84 -7.45
N PRO A 5 12.21 17.01 -6.85
CA PRO A 5 12.25 17.17 -5.41
C PRO A 5 11.36 16.12 -4.73
N TRP A 6 11.90 15.43 -3.74
CA TRP A 6 11.22 14.40 -2.96
C TRP A 6 10.94 14.95 -1.57
N GLY A 7 9.66 15.04 -1.18
CA GLY A 7 9.29 15.45 0.18
C GLY A 7 7.93 16.13 0.29
N ILE A 8 7.77 16.85 1.40
CA ILE A 8 6.59 17.69 1.69
C ILE A 8 6.95 19.17 1.59
N TYR A 9 5.98 19.96 1.16
CA TYR A 9 5.97 21.42 1.22
C TYR A 9 4.88 21.83 2.21
N VAL A 10 5.26 22.69 3.15
CA VAL A 10 4.39 23.18 4.21
C VAL A 10 4.28 24.69 4.08
N TYR A 11 3.06 25.20 4.00
CA TYR A 11 2.77 26.63 4.00
C TYR A 11 2.27 27.02 5.38
N THR A 12 2.78 28.11 5.93
CA THR A 12 2.44 28.60 7.26
C THR A 12 2.76 30.08 7.39
N HIS A 13 2.08 30.77 8.30
CA HIS A 13 2.45 32.12 8.75
C HIS A 13 3.36 32.09 10.00
N ALA A 14 3.53 30.92 10.61
CA ALA A 14 4.39 30.76 11.78
C ALA A 14 5.87 30.82 11.39
N THR A 15 6.70 31.20 12.35
CA THR A 15 8.16 31.17 12.18
C THR A 15 8.66 29.72 12.01
N MET A 16 9.83 29.56 11.39
CA MET A 16 10.48 28.25 11.28
C MET A 16 10.73 27.58 12.63
N ARG A 17 10.94 28.36 13.69
CA ARG A 17 11.11 27.86 15.06
C ARG A 17 9.82 27.22 15.57
N GLU A 18 8.70 27.92 15.45
CA GLU A 18 7.37 27.45 15.87
C GLU A 18 6.93 26.23 15.07
N LEU A 19 7.10 26.27 13.73
CA LEU A 19 6.77 25.15 12.86
C LEU A 19 7.58 23.90 13.23
N ARG A 20 8.89 24.05 13.45
CA ARG A 20 9.76 22.94 13.86
C ARG A 20 9.35 22.38 15.22
N GLN A 21 9.05 23.24 16.19
CA GLN A 21 8.60 22.82 17.52
C GLN A 21 7.27 22.05 17.44
N HIS A 22 6.36 22.49 16.58
CA HIS A 22 5.10 21.81 16.31
C HIS A 22 5.32 20.42 15.71
N LEU A 23 6.03 20.34 14.58
CA LEU A 23 6.24 19.08 13.85
C LEU A 23 7.05 18.05 14.63
N ARG A 24 7.98 18.46 15.50
CA ARG A 24 8.77 17.54 16.34
C ARG A 24 7.92 16.67 17.28
N LYS A 25 6.71 17.11 17.62
CA LYS A 25 5.77 16.34 18.46
C LYS A 25 5.30 15.05 17.79
N TYR A 26 5.41 14.97 16.46
CA TYR A 26 4.89 13.87 15.65
C TYR A 26 5.97 12.95 15.07
N LEU A 27 7.25 13.20 15.37
CA LEU A 27 8.35 12.34 14.91
C LEU A 27 8.28 10.93 15.50
N MET A 28 7.70 10.82 16.69
CA MET A 28 7.45 9.56 17.37
C MET A 28 5.98 9.47 17.73
N VAL A 29 5.43 8.26 17.61
CA VAL A 29 4.03 7.96 17.88
C VAL A 29 3.94 6.64 18.65
N MET A 30 2.89 6.47 19.45
CA MET A 30 2.50 5.14 19.93
C MET A 30 1.58 4.50 18.91
N ILE A 31 1.76 3.21 18.65
CA ILE A 31 0.79 2.37 17.97
C ILE A 31 0.23 1.34 18.97
N PRO A 32 -1.01 0.85 18.81
CA PRO A 32 -1.57 -0.15 19.69
C PRO A 32 -0.69 -1.41 19.78
N GLY A 33 -0.59 -1.99 20.98
CA GLY A 33 0.20 -3.20 21.24
C GLY A 33 1.72 -3.01 21.33
N GLN A 34 2.27 -1.82 21.01
CA GLN A 34 3.70 -1.55 21.18
C GLN A 34 3.99 -0.85 22.52
N GLU A 35 4.98 -1.35 23.26
CA GLU A 35 5.46 -0.72 24.49
C GLU A 35 6.27 0.54 24.23
N LYS A 36 7.03 0.55 23.12
CA LYS A 36 7.95 1.64 22.76
C LYS A 36 7.38 2.48 21.63
N PRO A 37 7.59 3.80 21.64
CA PRO A 37 7.19 4.65 20.53
C PRO A 37 7.99 4.35 19.27
N VAL A 38 7.33 4.44 18.12
CA VAL A 38 7.92 4.20 16.79
C VAL A 38 8.09 5.51 16.04
N PHE A 39 9.03 5.55 15.10
CA PHE A 39 9.20 6.72 14.24
C PHE A 39 8.07 6.81 13.21
N TRP A 40 7.37 7.93 13.19
CA TRP A 40 6.45 8.26 12.10
C TRP A 40 7.11 9.26 11.15
N ARG A 41 7.42 8.79 9.95
CA ARG A 41 7.91 9.64 8.86
C ARG A 41 6.75 10.38 8.21
N PHE A 42 6.10 11.29 8.93
CA PHE A 42 5.02 12.14 8.39
C PHE A 42 5.47 13.00 7.20
N TYR A 43 6.79 13.21 7.06
CA TYR A 43 7.40 13.94 5.96
C TYR A 43 7.69 13.05 4.73
N ASP A 44 7.41 11.75 4.81
CA ASP A 44 7.50 10.86 3.66
C ASP A 44 6.23 11.03 2.80
N PRO A 45 6.36 11.57 1.57
CA PRO A 45 5.21 11.83 0.69
C PRO A 45 4.44 10.56 0.31
N ARG A 46 5.03 9.39 0.57
CA ARG A 46 4.45 8.07 0.33
C ARG A 46 3.39 7.66 1.34
N ASN A 47 3.44 8.22 2.54
CA ASN A 47 2.66 7.74 3.69
C ASN A 47 1.74 8.82 4.27
N VAL A 48 2.09 10.10 4.10
CA VAL A 48 1.43 11.19 4.82
C VAL A 48 -0.06 11.28 4.50
N TRP A 49 -0.45 11.13 3.24
CA TRP A 49 -1.85 11.26 2.84
C TRP A 49 -2.73 10.12 3.34
N ASP A 50 -2.23 8.88 3.32
CA ASP A 50 -2.96 7.72 3.83
C ASP A 50 -3.24 7.88 5.33
N VAL A 51 -2.23 8.33 6.08
CA VAL A 51 -2.36 8.58 7.52
C VAL A 51 -3.29 9.75 7.82
N LEU A 52 -3.17 10.88 7.10
CA LEU A 52 -4.07 12.01 7.31
C LEU A 52 -5.52 11.66 6.95
N GLY A 53 -5.73 10.76 5.98
CA GLY A 53 -7.03 10.24 5.61
C GLY A 53 -7.70 9.38 6.69
N THR A 54 -6.97 8.97 7.74
CA THR A 54 -7.57 8.23 8.87
C THR A 54 -7.95 9.11 10.05
N PHE A 55 -7.51 10.37 10.07
CA PHE A 55 -7.85 11.28 11.15
C PHE A 55 -9.27 11.81 11.01
N ASP A 56 -9.96 11.91 12.14
CA ASP A 56 -11.11 12.79 12.21
C ASP A 56 -10.71 14.26 12.01
N ASN A 57 -11.70 15.10 11.74
CA ASN A 57 -11.51 16.52 11.46
C ASN A 57 -10.78 17.27 12.60
N TRP A 58 -11.04 16.91 13.86
CA TRP A 58 -10.40 17.55 15.02
C TRP A 58 -8.92 17.20 15.09
N ARG A 59 -8.60 15.91 15.00
CA ARG A 59 -7.23 15.41 15.05
C ARG A 59 -6.41 15.90 13.86
N LEU A 60 -7.00 15.94 12.68
CA LEU A 60 -6.41 16.54 11.49
C LEU A 60 -6.11 18.02 11.73
N HIS A 61 -7.07 18.77 12.26
CA HIS A 61 -6.89 20.19 12.59
C HIS A 61 -5.72 20.40 13.56
N VAL A 62 -5.62 19.59 14.62
CA VAL A 62 -4.55 19.68 15.61
C VAL A 62 -3.19 19.26 15.03
N PHE A 63 -3.15 18.21 14.21
CA PHE A 63 -1.91 17.81 13.51
C PHE A 63 -1.40 18.94 12.61
N LEU A 64 -2.30 19.58 11.85
CA LEU A 64 -1.93 20.68 10.96
C LEU A 64 -1.50 21.91 11.76
N GLY A 65 -2.18 22.25 12.85
CA GLY A 65 -1.82 23.38 13.72
C GLY A 65 -1.53 24.66 12.91
N PRO A 66 -0.29 25.19 12.90
CA PRO A 66 0.06 26.41 12.17
C PRO A 66 0.12 26.23 10.64
N ILE A 67 -0.01 25.01 10.12
CA ILE A 67 0.08 24.69 8.68
C ILE A 67 -1.22 25.08 8.00
N THR A 68 -1.16 25.91 6.95
CA THR A 68 -2.31 26.36 6.16
C THR A 68 -2.49 25.58 4.86
N LYS A 69 -1.42 24.95 4.36
CA LYS A 69 -1.45 24.05 3.20
C LYS A 69 -0.35 23.02 3.31
N LEU A 70 -0.67 21.77 3.01
CA LEU A 70 0.29 20.69 2.80
C LEU A 70 0.33 20.34 1.31
N LYS A 71 1.53 20.11 0.79
CA LYS A 71 1.75 19.63 -0.58
C LYS A 71 2.83 18.56 -0.57
N THR A 72 2.70 17.54 -1.41
CA THR A 72 3.75 16.56 -1.70
C THR A 72 4.11 16.62 -3.18
N LEU A 73 5.38 16.37 -3.48
CA LEU A 73 5.84 16.06 -4.82
C LEU A 73 6.51 14.69 -4.80
N LEU A 74 6.00 13.75 -5.58
CA LEU A 74 6.50 12.38 -5.63
C LEU A 74 6.49 11.86 -7.07
N TRP A 75 7.69 11.68 -7.64
CA TRP A 75 7.87 11.26 -9.04
C TRP A 75 7.12 12.10 -10.07
N GLY A 76 7.04 13.41 -9.83
CA GLY A 76 6.35 14.37 -10.71
C GLY A 76 4.87 14.56 -10.38
N GLU A 77 4.27 13.68 -9.57
CA GLU A 77 2.88 13.83 -9.13
C GLU A 77 2.77 14.78 -7.95
N GLU A 78 1.89 15.76 -8.09
CA GLU A 78 1.56 16.73 -7.03
C GLU A 78 0.26 16.33 -6.33
N THR A 79 0.29 16.34 -5.00
CA THR A 79 -0.93 16.28 -4.18
C THR A 79 -0.88 17.42 -3.19
N ALA A 80 -1.97 18.18 -3.06
CA ALA A 80 -2.03 19.31 -2.15
C ALA A 80 -3.42 19.51 -1.55
N SER A 81 -3.48 19.99 -0.32
CA SER A 81 -4.73 20.35 0.35
C SER A 81 -4.51 21.51 1.33
N ARG A 82 -5.51 22.40 1.42
CA ARG A 82 -5.62 23.45 2.45
C ARG A 82 -6.44 23.00 3.67
N PHE A 83 -7.18 21.92 3.53
CA PHE A 83 -8.06 21.36 4.57
C PHE A 83 -9.10 22.35 5.11
N GLU A 84 -9.54 23.32 4.31
CA GLU A 84 -10.46 24.38 4.75
C GLU A 84 -11.82 23.85 5.19
N ARG A 85 -12.30 22.79 4.53
CA ARG A 85 -13.57 22.15 4.87
C ARG A 85 -13.45 21.38 6.18
N GLU A 86 -12.39 20.58 6.30
CA GLU A 86 -12.13 19.70 7.44
C GLU A 86 -11.81 20.51 8.71
N ARG A 87 -11.23 21.70 8.55
CA ARG A 87 -10.85 22.56 9.68
C ARG A 87 -11.92 23.60 10.07
N ARG A 88 -13.03 23.66 9.34
CA ARG A 88 -14.07 24.67 9.54
C ARG A 88 -14.68 24.55 10.95
N GLY A 89 -14.72 25.67 11.68
CA GLY A 89 -15.38 25.75 12.98
C GLY A 89 -14.51 25.33 14.17
N PHE A 90 -13.25 24.98 13.96
CA PHE A 90 -12.30 24.73 15.06
C PHE A 90 -11.48 25.98 15.39
N PRO A 91 -11.13 26.19 16.68
CA PRO A 91 -10.35 27.34 17.11
C PRO A 91 -8.86 27.22 16.74
N ASP A 92 -8.23 28.34 16.39
CA ASP A 92 -6.84 28.39 15.92
C ASP A 92 -5.79 27.92 16.93
N ASN A 93 -6.12 27.94 18.23
CA ASN A 93 -5.22 27.58 19.32
C ASN A 93 -5.40 26.14 19.82
N ALA A 94 -6.08 25.28 19.05
CA ALA A 94 -6.26 23.87 19.40
C ALA A 94 -4.90 23.15 19.56
N LYS A 95 -4.72 22.49 20.70
CA LYS A 95 -3.54 21.68 21.01
C LYS A 95 -3.97 20.27 21.34
N LEU A 96 -3.16 19.29 20.93
CA LEU A 96 -3.37 17.91 21.37
C LEU A 96 -3.01 17.84 22.86
N GLY A 97 -3.93 17.32 23.68
CA GLY A 97 -3.60 16.95 25.06
C GLY A 97 -2.64 15.76 25.09
N GLY A 98 -1.70 15.76 26.04
CA GLY A 98 -0.73 14.67 26.22
C GLY A 98 0.64 14.93 25.57
N LYS A 99 1.64 14.14 25.98
CA LYS A 99 3.04 14.32 25.57
C LYS A 99 3.37 13.70 24.21
N LEU A 100 2.60 12.71 23.76
CA LEU A 100 2.90 11.90 22.58
C LEU A 100 1.63 11.48 21.85
N MET A 101 1.63 11.61 20.51
CA MET A 101 0.53 11.17 19.67
C MET A 101 0.37 9.64 19.70
N ARG A 102 -0.88 9.17 19.71
CA ARG A 102 -1.21 7.75 19.74
C ARG A 102 -2.19 7.40 18.63
N PHE A 103 -1.86 6.40 17.82
CA PHE A 103 -2.82 5.80 16.90
C PHE A 103 -3.79 4.91 17.67
N THR A 104 -5.06 4.98 17.30
CA THR A 104 -6.11 4.10 17.79
C THR A 104 -6.16 2.81 16.96
N ASP A 105 -6.77 1.76 17.51
CA ASP A 105 -7.02 0.52 16.77
C ASP A 105 -7.85 0.78 15.50
N ALA A 106 -8.81 1.70 15.57
CA ALA A 106 -9.64 2.08 14.43
C ALA A 106 -8.81 2.73 13.30
N GLU A 107 -7.90 3.65 13.63
CA GLU A 107 -7.00 4.27 12.64
C GLU A 107 -6.05 3.24 12.01
N MET A 108 -5.50 2.33 12.81
CA MET A 108 -4.63 1.26 12.32
C MET A 108 -5.38 0.29 11.41
N LYS A 109 -6.62 -0.06 11.76
CA LYS A 109 -7.51 -0.90 10.94
C LYS A 109 -7.81 -0.22 9.61
N LEU A 110 -8.14 1.08 9.61
CA LEU A 110 -8.43 1.82 8.38
C LEU A 110 -7.19 1.88 7.46
N LEU A 111 -6.00 2.10 8.01
CA LEU A 111 -4.74 2.04 7.25
C LEU A 111 -4.51 0.66 6.63
N SER A 112 -4.74 -0.40 7.38
CA SER A 112 -4.62 -1.78 6.88
C SER A 112 -5.63 -2.05 5.76
N GLN A 113 -6.89 -1.64 5.92
CA GLN A 113 -7.93 -1.79 4.90
C GLN A 113 -7.59 -1.03 3.61
N GLN A 114 -7.09 0.21 3.70
CA GLN A 114 -6.66 0.99 2.54
C GLN A 114 -5.52 0.29 1.78
N LYS A 115 -4.53 -0.26 2.50
CA LYS A 115 -3.43 -1.02 1.91
C LYS A 115 -3.91 -2.29 1.23
N ILE A 116 -4.78 -3.06 1.88
CA ILE A 116 -5.37 -4.29 1.32
C ILE A 116 -6.16 -3.98 0.06
N ALA A 117 -6.99 -2.94 0.07
CA ALA A 117 -7.77 -2.53 -1.10
C ALA A 117 -6.87 -2.14 -2.28
N LEU A 118 -5.80 -1.38 -2.02
CA LEU A 118 -4.83 -1.02 -3.05
C LEU A 118 -4.09 -2.24 -3.61
N LEU A 119 -3.64 -3.15 -2.75
CA LEU A 119 -2.98 -4.39 -3.15
C LEU A 119 -3.92 -5.24 -4.02
N THR A 120 -5.17 -5.40 -3.60
CA THR A 120 -6.21 -6.13 -4.34
C THR A 120 -6.41 -5.53 -5.73
N ALA A 121 -6.51 -4.20 -5.84
CA ALA A 121 -6.65 -3.53 -7.14
C ALA A 121 -5.41 -3.73 -8.04
N LYS A 122 -4.20 -3.68 -7.46
CA LYS A 122 -2.96 -3.95 -8.19
C LYS A 122 -2.90 -5.40 -8.71
N MET A 123 -3.32 -6.37 -7.89
CA MET A 123 -3.42 -7.77 -8.26
C MET A 123 -4.45 -7.98 -9.38
N ALA A 124 -5.61 -7.33 -9.29
CA ALA A 124 -6.62 -7.37 -10.32
C ALA A 124 -6.07 -6.88 -11.67
N LEU A 125 -5.37 -5.73 -11.67
CA LEU A 125 -4.71 -5.20 -12.87
C LEU A 125 -3.65 -6.18 -13.40
N PHE A 126 -2.86 -6.81 -12.53
CA PHE A 126 -1.90 -7.82 -12.92
C PHE A 126 -2.57 -8.98 -13.68
N PHE A 127 -3.66 -9.54 -13.14
CA PHE A 127 -4.38 -10.65 -13.78
C PHE A 127 -5.07 -10.25 -15.09
N VAL A 128 -5.63 -9.04 -15.17
CA VAL A 128 -6.15 -8.47 -16.42
C VAL A 128 -5.06 -8.44 -17.49
N ARG A 129 -3.89 -7.85 -17.18
CA ARG A 129 -2.78 -7.73 -18.14
C ARG A 129 -2.20 -9.08 -18.53
N ALA A 130 -2.08 -10.00 -17.57
CA ALA A 130 -1.61 -11.36 -17.83
C ALA A 130 -2.51 -12.05 -18.86
N THR A 131 -3.82 -11.98 -18.71
CA THR A 131 -4.77 -12.64 -19.63
C THR A 131 -4.93 -11.94 -20.96
N GLU A 132 -4.89 -10.60 -21.03
CA GLU A 132 -4.84 -9.84 -22.29
C GLU A 132 -3.64 -10.24 -23.15
N LYS A 133 -2.47 -10.47 -22.53
CA LYS A 133 -1.27 -10.93 -23.25
C LYS A 133 -1.52 -12.26 -23.98
N TYR A 134 -2.13 -13.24 -23.31
CA TYR A 134 -2.47 -14.53 -23.92
C TYR A 134 -3.48 -14.37 -25.06
N GLN A 135 -4.36 -13.36 -24.98
CA GLN A 135 -5.33 -13.06 -26.02
C GLN A 135 -4.74 -12.32 -27.24
N THR A 136 -3.65 -11.55 -27.07
CA THR A 136 -3.19 -10.59 -28.09
C THR A 136 -1.86 -10.93 -28.79
N GLN A 137 -1.25 -12.10 -28.54
CA GLN A 137 0.02 -12.54 -29.15
C GLN A 137 1.14 -11.45 -29.11
N LYS A 138 1.14 -10.56 -28.11
CA LYS A 138 2.22 -9.56 -27.95
C LYS A 138 3.49 -10.27 -27.45
N GLU A 139 4.47 -10.46 -28.34
CA GLU A 139 5.68 -11.29 -28.14
C GLU A 139 6.73 -10.75 -27.14
N HIS A 140 6.50 -9.66 -26.40
CA HIS A 140 7.61 -8.99 -25.69
C HIS A 140 7.49 -8.81 -24.18
N GLU A 141 6.35 -9.10 -23.55
CA GLU A 141 6.18 -8.82 -22.12
C GLU A 141 6.21 -10.09 -21.26
N THR A 142 7.16 -10.21 -20.32
CA THR A 142 7.26 -11.36 -19.41
C THR A 142 6.34 -11.22 -18.20
N ILE A 143 6.02 -12.32 -17.50
CA ILE A 143 5.25 -12.28 -16.24
C ILE A 143 5.97 -11.42 -15.19
N GLU A 144 7.30 -11.50 -15.15
CA GLU A 144 8.13 -10.67 -14.25
C GLU A 144 7.97 -9.17 -14.56
N SER A 145 8.00 -8.79 -15.84
CA SER A 145 7.75 -7.42 -16.28
C SER A 145 6.37 -6.94 -15.84
N LEU A 146 5.33 -7.78 -16.04
CA LEU A 146 3.96 -7.45 -15.64
C LEU A 146 3.85 -7.20 -14.13
N ILE A 147 4.45 -8.06 -13.29
CA ILE A 147 4.45 -7.85 -11.83
C ILE A 147 5.12 -6.54 -11.44
N LEU A 148 6.28 -6.25 -12.03
CA LEU A 148 7.05 -5.02 -11.74
C LEU A 148 6.26 -3.77 -12.13
N GLN A 149 5.47 -3.84 -13.19
CA GLN A 149 4.62 -2.74 -13.66
C GLN A 149 3.29 -2.62 -12.92
N THR A 150 2.87 -3.63 -12.16
CA THR A 150 1.56 -3.68 -11.49
C THR A 150 1.68 -3.78 -9.96
N ILE A 151 1.75 -4.99 -9.40
CA ILE A 151 1.80 -5.25 -7.95
C ILE A 151 2.98 -4.51 -7.31
N CYS A 152 4.18 -4.76 -7.85
CA CYS A 152 5.42 -4.20 -7.32
C CYS A 152 5.66 -2.76 -7.78
N ASN A 153 4.75 -2.16 -8.56
CA ASN A 153 4.94 -0.80 -9.05
C ASN A 153 4.72 0.20 -7.93
N PRO A 154 5.78 0.94 -7.51
CA PRO A 154 5.66 1.82 -6.37
C PRO A 154 4.91 3.11 -6.76
N LYS A 155 4.71 3.39 -8.06
CA LYS A 155 3.93 4.53 -8.61
C LYS A 155 2.42 4.36 -8.43
N ILE A 156 1.92 3.14 -8.36
CA ILE A 156 0.50 2.86 -8.12
C ILE A 156 0.24 2.92 -6.61
N ARG A 157 -0.30 4.06 -6.14
CA ARG A 157 -0.45 4.38 -4.70
C ARG A 157 -1.87 4.65 -4.26
N SER A 158 -2.78 4.80 -5.20
CA SER A 158 -4.15 5.19 -4.91
C SER A 158 -5.09 4.41 -5.79
N LEU A 159 -6.26 4.09 -5.24
CA LEU A 159 -7.36 3.52 -6.01
C LEU A 159 -7.79 4.42 -7.17
N LYS A 160 -7.51 5.73 -7.11
CA LYS A 160 -7.73 6.68 -8.21
C LYS A 160 -6.95 6.35 -9.49
N TYR A 161 -5.88 5.57 -9.38
CA TYR A 161 -5.14 5.08 -10.55
C TYR A 161 -6.02 4.17 -11.43
N PHE A 162 -6.96 3.47 -10.82
CA PHE A 162 -7.84 2.53 -11.49
C PHE A 162 -9.10 3.27 -11.94
N THR A 163 -9.04 3.85 -13.13
CA THR A 163 -10.17 4.52 -13.80
C THR A 163 -10.86 3.57 -14.78
N SER A 164 -12.00 3.98 -15.33
CA SER A 164 -12.89 3.19 -16.21
C SER A 164 -12.23 2.69 -17.50
N ASP A 165 -11.04 3.17 -17.86
CA ASP A 165 -10.43 2.94 -19.16
C ASP A 165 -9.35 1.84 -19.15
N LEU A 166 -9.17 1.15 -18.03
CA LEU A 166 -8.16 0.09 -17.91
C LEU A 166 -8.55 -1.18 -18.67
N CYS A 167 -9.80 -1.62 -18.53
CA CYS A 167 -10.39 -2.77 -19.22
C CYS A 167 -11.92 -2.71 -19.09
N HIS A 168 -12.62 -3.61 -19.78
CA HIS A 168 -14.08 -3.70 -19.69
C HIS A 168 -14.54 -3.97 -18.24
N GLU A 169 -15.61 -3.31 -17.80
CA GLU A 169 -16.10 -3.34 -16.42
C GLU A 169 -16.31 -4.76 -15.87
N LYS A 170 -16.89 -5.65 -16.67
CA LYS A 170 -17.09 -7.07 -16.29
C LYS A 170 -15.76 -7.81 -16.06
N THR A 171 -14.75 -7.53 -16.87
CA THR A 171 -13.41 -8.13 -16.75
C THR A 171 -12.75 -7.63 -15.47
N TRP A 172 -12.84 -6.32 -15.20
CA TRP A 172 -12.35 -5.73 -13.96
C TRP A 172 -13.04 -6.35 -12.74
N ALA A 173 -14.37 -6.41 -12.73
CA ALA A 173 -15.14 -6.96 -11.61
C ALA A 173 -14.76 -8.41 -11.32
N PHE A 174 -14.59 -9.23 -12.36
CA PHE A 174 -14.14 -10.61 -12.21
C PHE A 174 -12.75 -10.70 -11.56
N TYR A 175 -11.74 -10.03 -12.12
CA TYR A 175 -10.37 -10.12 -11.60
C TYR A 175 -10.18 -9.43 -10.25
N PHE A 176 -11.01 -8.42 -9.94
CA PHE A 176 -11.03 -7.81 -8.63
C PHE A 176 -11.55 -8.78 -7.57
N GLU A 177 -12.64 -9.49 -7.85
CA GLU A 177 -13.15 -10.51 -6.92
C GLU A 177 -12.20 -11.72 -6.83
N TYR A 178 -11.59 -12.14 -7.94
CA TYR A 178 -10.55 -13.16 -7.93
C TYR A 178 -9.36 -12.76 -7.06
N ALA A 179 -8.82 -11.55 -7.26
CA ALA A 179 -7.73 -11.02 -6.46
C ALA A 179 -8.08 -10.95 -4.97
N LYS A 180 -9.31 -10.55 -4.64
CA LYS A 180 -9.80 -10.54 -3.27
C LYS A 180 -9.81 -11.94 -2.65
N ARG A 181 -10.34 -12.95 -3.34
CA ARG A 181 -10.29 -14.36 -2.88
C ARG A 181 -8.85 -14.84 -2.66
N ILE A 182 -7.91 -14.44 -3.53
CA ILE A 182 -6.49 -14.75 -3.34
C ILE A 182 -5.91 -14.07 -2.10
N VAL A 183 -6.23 -12.79 -1.85
CA VAL A 183 -5.82 -12.10 -0.64
C VAL A 183 -6.38 -12.79 0.61
N ASP A 184 -7.66 -13.16 0.60
CA ASP A 184 -8.29 -13.87 1.71
C ASP A 184 -7.57 -15.20 1.99
N ILE A 185 -7.29 -16.01 0.96
CA ILE A 185 -6.50 -17.25 1.09
C ILE A 185 -5.11 -16.98 1.67
N CYS A 186 -4.41 -15.95 1.20
CA CYS A 186 -3.10 -15.60 1.74
C CYS A 186 -3.18 -15.27 3.23
N TYR A 187 -4.16 -14.47 3.64
CA TYR A 187 -4.34 -14.05 5.03
C TYR A 187 -4.76 -15.21 5.94
N GLU A 188 -5.61 -16.13 5.47
CA GLU A 188 -5.97 -17.37 6.16
C GLU A 188 -4.75 -18.26 6.44
N HIS A 189 -3.70 -18.15 5.62
CA HIS A 189 -2.45 -18.88 5.75
C HIS A 189 -1.30 -18.03 6.35
N ASP A 190 -1.59 -16.90 7.00
CA ASP A 190 -0.60 -15.98 7.59
C ASP A 190 0.40 -15.36 6.58
N ILE A 191 0.03 -15.29 5.30
CA ILE A 191 0.84 -14.72 4.22
C ILE A 191 0.43 -13.26 4.02
N ASN A 192 1.07 -12.39 4.79
CA ASN A 192 0.64 -11.00 4.92
C ASN A 192 1.55 -10.00 4.18
N HIS A 193 2.80 -10.36 3.88
CA HIS A 193 3.69 -9.43 3.17
C HIS A 193 3.36 -9.37 1.68
N GLU A 194 3.26 -8.14 1.17
CA GLU A 194 3.04 -7.86 -0.27
C GLU A 194 4.05 -8.58 -1.17
N LYS A 195 5.30 -8.72 -0.72
CA LYS A 195 6.35 -9.46 -1.43
C LYS A 195 6.02 -10.95 -1.57
N SER A 196 5.56 -11.61 -0.51
CA SER A 196 5.13 -13.01 -0.54
C SER A 196 3.91 -13.19 -1.44
N ILE A 197 2.93 -12.29 -1.32
CA ILE A 197 1.71 -12.29 -2.13
C ILE A 197 2.04 -12.08 -3.63
N SER A 198 3.01 -11.22 -3.97
CA SER A 198 3.39 -10.98 -5.37
C SER A 198 4.02 -12.22 -6.02
N LEU A 199 4.87 -12.96 -5.29
CA LEU A 199 5.38 -14.25 -5.78
C LEU A 199 4.29 -15.33 -5.87
N PHE A 200 3.31 -15.32 -4.96
CA PHE A 200 2.16 -16.20 -5.11
C PHE A 200 1.35 -15.88 -6.38
N CYS A 201 1.09 -14.60 -6.66
CA CYS A 201 0.42 -14.16 -7.88
C CYS A 201 1.21 -14.54 -9.15
N TYR A 202 2.54 -14.43 -9.10
CA TYR A 202 3.42 -14.89 -10.18
C TYR A 202 3.16 -16.36 -10.51
N LEU A 203 3.15 -17.21 -9.50
CA LEU A 203 2.95 -18.66 -9.65
C LEU A 203 1.56 -18.96 -10.21
N LEU A 204 0.51 -18.26 -9.73
CA LEU A 204 -0.84 -18.42 -10.26
C LEU A 204 -0.90 -18.16 -11.77
N VAL A 205 -0.28 -17.07 -12.25
CA VAL A 205 -0.24 -16.76 -13.69
C VAL A 205 0.66 -17.75 -14.43
N TYR A 206 1.80 -18.14 -13.87
CA TYR A 206 2.72 -19.10 -14.49
C TYR A 206 2.06 -20.46 -14.76
N TYR A 207 1.19 -20.90 -13.85
CA TYR A 207 0.41 -22.14 -13.99
C TYR A 207 -1.01 -21.93 -14.53
N GLU A 208 -1.33 -20.71 -15.01
CA GLU A 208 -2.62 -20.35 -15.60
C GLU A 208 -3.84 -20.64 -14.69
N ILE A 209 -3.67 -20.44 -13.39
CA ILE A 209 -4.72 -20.59 -12.39
C ILE A 209 -5.48 -19.27 -12.26
N TYR A 210 -6.71 -19.25 -12.76
CA TYR A 210 -7.65 -18.11 -12.69
C TYR A 210 -8.97 -18.45 -12.01
N ASP A 211 -8.99 -19.59 -11.32
CA ASP A 211 -10.06 -20.04 -10.46
C ASP A 211 -9.44 -20.61 -9.18
N VAL A 212 -9.84 -20.09 -8.03
CA VAL A 212 -9.25 -20.49 -6.74
C VAL A 212 -9.66 -21.91 -6.35
N ASP A 213 -10.77 -22.41 -6.90
CA ASP A 213 -11.23 -23.77 -6.66
C ASP A 213 -10.35 -24.79 -7.44
N SER A 214 -9.62 -24.30 -8.44
CA SER A 214 -8.61 -25.06 -9.20
C SER A 214 -7.21 -25.04 -8.56
N LEU A 215 -7.02 -24.44 -7.38
CA LEU A 215 -5.75 -24.46 -6.65
C LEU A 215 -5.35 -25.90 -6.25
N PRO A 216 -4.17 -26.39 -6.68
CA PRO A 216 -3.76 -27.75 -6.38
C PRO A 216 -3.63 -28.03 -4.88
N SER A 217 -3.98 -29.25 -4.45
CA SER A 217 -3.87 -29.67 -3.05
C SER A 217 -2.46 -29.54 -2.50
N GLU A 218 -1.45 -29.81 -3.33
CA GLU A 218 -0.04 -29.75 -2.98
C GLU A 218 0.38 -28.32 -2.59
N TRP A 219 -0.22 -27.31 -3.24
CA TRP A 219 0.04 -25.91 -2.91
C TRP A 219 -0.53 -25.61 -1.54
N ARG A 220 -1.79 -26.01 -1.28
CA ARG A 220 -2.46 -25.81 0.01
C ARG A 220 -1.70 -26.45 1.17
N VAL A 221 -1.10 -27.63 0.97
CA VAL A 221 -0.24 -28.29 1.97
C VAL A 221 0.95 -27.41 2.35
N ILE A 222 1.61 -26.77 1.37
CA ILE A 222 2.75 -25.88 1.63
C ILE A 222 2.30 -24.57 2.30
N LEU A 223 1.19 -23.97 1.85
CA LEU A 223 0.66 -22.74 2.45
C LEU A 223 0.23 -22.98 3.92
N SER A 224 -0.18 -24.20 4.25
CA SER A 224 -0.64 -24.61 5.58
C SER A 224 0.47 -24.98 6.56
N ILE A 225 1.76 -24.84 6.20
CA ILE A 225 2.86 -25.12 7.13
C ILE A 225 2.75 -24.19 8.34
N THR A 226 2.53 -24.76 9.53
CA THR A 226 2.42 -24.02 10.78
C THR A 226 3.78 -23.49 11.22
N ASP A 227 3.81 -22.37 11.94
CA ASP A 227 5.01 -21.74 12.51
C ASP A 227 6.10 -21.33 11.49
N ALA A 228 5.80 -21.41 10.20
CA ALA A 228 6.67 -20.92 9.14
C ALA A 228 6.35 -19.47 8.81
N MET A 229 7.41 -18.69 8.61
CA MET A 229 7.30 -17.33 8.06
C MET A 229 6.70 -17.37 6.65
N ASP A 230 5.97 -16.33 6.28
CA ASP A 230 5.28 -16.24 4.99
C ASP A 230 6.21 -16.37 3.76
N PHE A 231 7.37 -15.71 3.80
CA PHE A 231 8.37 -15.80 2.72
C PHE A 231 8.87 -17.24 2.53
N TYR A 232 9.04 -18.00 3.62
CA TYR A 232 9.46 -19.39 3.53
C TYR A 232 8.41 -20.26 2.82
N LYS A 233 7.13 -20.07 3.15
CA LYS A 233 6.03 -20.83 2.52
C LYS A 233 6.02 -20.63 1.01
N ILE A 234 6.08 -19.37 0.57
CA ILE A 234 5.99 -19.03 -0.85
C ILE A 234 7.29 -19.34 -1.61
N GLU A 235 8.47 -19.13 -1.01
CA GLU A 235 9.75 -19.50 -1.63
C GLU A 235 9.86 -21.02 -1.79
N LYS A 236 9.44 -21.79 -0.79
CA LYS A 236 9.38 -23.25 -0.88
C LYS A 236 8.43 -23.70 -1.99
N LEU A 237 7.27 -23.07 -2.11
CA LEU A 237 6.33 -23.33 -3.19
C LEU A 237 6.96 -23.03 -4.56
N SER A 238 7.62 -21.89 -4.71
CA SER A 238 8.33 -21.51 -5.94
C SER A 238 9.43 -22.52 -6.31
N MET A 239 10.26 -22.91 -5.34
CA MET A 239 11.31 -23.90 -5.55
C MET A 239 10.75 -25.28 -5.91
N MET A 240 9.64 -25.70 -5.33
CA MET A 240 8.99 -26.97 -5.68
C MET A 240 8.46 -26.97 -7.12
N LEU A 241 7.84 -25.86 -7.52
CA LEU A 241 7.09 -25.77 -8.77
C LEU A 241 7.99 -25.49 -9.97
N ILE A 242 8.82 -24.44 -9.88
CA ILE A 242 9.61 -23.93 -11.00
C ILE A 242 11.12 -24.04 -10.78
N ASN A 243 11.55 -24.69 -9.69
CA ASN A 243 12.96 -24.91 -9.33
C ASN A 243 13.81 -23.63 -9.29
N THR A 244 13.18 -22.49 -9.00
CA THR A 244 13.85 -21.19 -8.90
C THR A 244 13.01 -20.21 -8.09
N ILE A 245 13.65 -19.10 -7.70
CA ILE A 245 12.99 -17.90 -7.16
C ILE A 245 13.18 -16.80 -8.22
N PRO A 246 12.09 -16.29 -8.84
CA PRO A 246 12.16 -15.25 -9.87
C PRO A 246 12.96 -14.01 -9.46
N ASP A 247 13.64 -13.38 -10.40
CA ASP A 247 14.59 -12.29 -10.11
C ASP A 247 13.89 -11.06 -9.54
N PHE A 248 12.66 -10.77 -10.00
CA PHE A 248 11.86 -9.66 -9.48
C PHE A 248 11.68 -9.76 -7.96
N TYR A 249 11.53 -10.98 -7.43
CA TYR A 249 11.29 -11.20 -6.01
C TYR A 249 12.55 -10.89 -5.19
N ARG A 250 13.74 -11.15 -5.72
CA ARG A 250 15.01 -10.80 -5.05
C ARG A 250 15.25 -9.29 -5.06
N GLN A 251 14.92 -8.63 -6.17
CA GLN A 251 15.14 -7.19 -6.37
C GLN A 251 14.10 -6.32 -5.67
N TYR A 252 12.89 -6.85 -5.44
CA TYR A 252 11.84 -6.13 -4.73
C TYR A 252 12.19 -5.97 -3.24
N SER A 253 12.55 -4.74 -2.89
CA SER A 253 12.69 -4.28 -1.50
C SER A 253 11.39 -3.56 -1.12
N ALA A 254 10.64 -4.14 -0.17
CA ALA A 254 9.41 -3.54 0.37
C ALA A 254 9.69 -2.23 1.13
#